data_AF-A0A0N1BGB5-F1
#
_entry.id   AF-A0A0N1BGB5-F1
#
_cell.length_a   1.000
_cell.length_b   1.000
_cell.length_c   1.000
_cell.angle_alpha   90.00
_cell.angle_beta   90.00
_cell.angle_gamma   90.00
#
_symmetry.space_group_name_H-M   'P 1'
#
loop_
_entity.id
_entity.type
_entity.pdbx_description
1 polymer ?
#
loop_
_entity_poly.entity_id
_entity_poly.type
_entity_poly.pdbx_seq_one_letter_code
_entity_poly.pdbx_strand_id
1 'polypeptide(L)'
;MAATLAGWITYAGLRGLVVANEAASEQALVRGADYIRYHYIARFLPGYDETSPNVDEAIYEAAALELATPGFWTTTFTPAQQKVLTGVDTIRWTVTGGTDSADAWANASPTSTKIAAMLARYMPGKYQIGLKAVGL
;
A
#
# COMPACT_ATOMS: atom_id res chain seq x y z
N MET A 1 5.52 -18.06 -3.85
CA MET A 1 6.97 -17.90 -3.59
C MET A 1 7.14 -16.47 -3.13
N ALA A 2 7.77 -16.22 -1.99
CA ALA A 2 7.86 -14.87 -1.44
C ALA A 2 8.92 -14.05 -2.21
N ALA A 3 8.67 -12.75 -2.40
CA ALA A 3 9.62 -11.78 -2.96
C ALA A 3 11.05 -11.96 -2.41
N THR A 4 12.04 -11.96 -3.29
CA THR A 4 13.46 -12.14 -2.93
C THR A 4 14.32 -10.98 -3.42
N LEU A 5 15.47 -10.74 -2.78
CA LEU A 5 16.39 -9.68 -3.20
C LEU A 5 16.93 -9.91 -4.62
N ALA A 6 17.25 -11.16 -4.98
CA ALA A 6 17.67 -11.51 -6.34
C ALA A 6 16.55 -11.24 -7.38
N GLY A 7 15.30 -11.55 -7.02
CA GLY A 7 14.13 -11.22 -7.83
C GLY A 7 13.96 -9.71 -8.01
N TRP A 8 14.16 -8.94 -6.94
CA TRP A 8 14.10 -7.49 -6.97
C TRP A 8 15.18 -6.90 -7.88
N ILE A 9 16.43 -7.34 -7.74
CA ILE A 9 17.55 -6.88 -8.59
C ILE A 9 17.24 -7.15 -10.07
N THR A 10 16.73 -8.34 -10.40
CA THR A 10 16.33 -8.69 -11.77
C THR A 10 15.20 -7.78 -12.27
N TYR A 11 14.15 -7.61 -11.46
CA TYR A 11 12.99 -6.77 -11.76
C TYR A 11 13.36 -5.31 -11.99
N ALA A 12 14.27 -4.77 -11.17
CA ALA A 12 14.81 -3.42 -11.27
C ALA A 12 15.68 -3.27 -12.52
N GLY A 13 16.55 -4.25 -12.81
CA GLY A 13 17.41 -4.27 -13.99
C GLY A 13 16.62 -4.21 -15.30
N LEU A 14 15.49 -4.92 -15.41
CA LEU A 14 14.59 -4.84 -16.57
C LEU A 14 13.99 -3.44 -16.78
N ARG A 15 14.02 -2.59 -15.76
CA ARG A 15 13.53 -1.19 -15.80
C ARG A 15 14.66 -0.17 -15.85
N GLY A 16 15.91 -0.62 -16.01
CA GLY A 16 17.08 0.26 -16.02
C GLY A 16 17.46 0.82 -14.65
N LEU A 17 16.99 0.19 -13.56
CA LEU A 17 17.31 0.57 -12.19
C LEU A 17 18.34 -0.39 -11.59
N VAL A 18 19.15 0.12 -10.67
CA VAL A 18 20.16 -0.66 -9.95
C VAL A 18 19.77 -0.77 -8.48
N VAL A 19 19.74 -1.99 -7.96
CA VAL A 19 19.54 -2.29 -6.55
C VAL A 19 20.81 -3.00 -6.05
N ALA A 20 21.38 -2.50 -4.97
CA ALA A 20 22.57 -3.11 -4.37
C ALA A 20 22.20 -4.40 -3.64
N ASN A 21 23.05 -5.43 -3.76
CA ASN A 21 22.89 -6.66 -2.98
C ASN A 21 23.50 -6.46 -1.58
N GLU A 22 22.78 -5.77 -0.70
CA GLU A 22 23.26 -5.40 0.63
C GLU A 22 22.14 -5.42 1.69
N ALA A 23 22.55 -5.41 2.95
CA ALA A 23 21.63 -5.49 4.09
C ALA A 23 20.55 -4.40 4.09
N ALA A 24 20.85 -3.18 3.63
CA ALA A 24 19.86 -2.11 3.53
C ALA A 24 18.72 -2.46 2.56
N SER A 25 19.05 -3.13 1.45
CA SER A 25 18.07 -3.59 0.47
C SER A 25 17.26 -4.77 1.01
N GLU A 26 17.87 -5.70 1.73
CA GLU A 26 17.13 -6.78 2.42
C GLU A 26 16.14 -6.22 3.45
N GLN A 27 16.58 -5.27 4.27
CA GLN A 27 15.74 -4.63 5.27
C GLN A 27 14.59 -3.83 4.65
N ALA A 28 14.85 -3.11 3.55
CA ALA A 28 13.81 -2.41 2.81
C ALA A 28 12.80 -3.38 2.18
N LEU A 29 13.26 -4.54 1.69
CA LEU A 29 12.40 -5.59 1.15
C LEU A 29 11.44 -6.14 2.22
N VAL A 30 11.93 -6.39 3.43
CA VAL A 30 11.08 -6.85 4.55
C VAL A 30 9.98 -5.82 4.87
N ARG A 31 10.35 -4.54 5.04
CA ARG A 31 9.39 -3.48 5.36
C ARG A 31 8.39 -3.23 4.21
N GLY A 32 8.85 -3.31 2.97
CA GLY A 32 7.96 -3.27 1.80
C GLY A 32 6.99 -4.45 1.75
N ALA A 33 7.46 -5.67 2.08
CA ALA A 33 6.63 -6.86 2.16
C ALA A 33 5.57 -6.74 3.27
N ASP A 34 5.94 -6.25 4.44
CA ASP A 34 5.01 -6.00 5.56
C ASP A 34 3.91 -5.02 5.14
N TYR A 35 4.26 -3.92 4.46
CA TYR A 35 3.27 -2.98 3.93
C TYR A 35 2.28 -3.67 2.99
N ILE A 36 2.75 -4.41 1.98
CA ILE A 36 1.85 -5.10 1.04
C ILE A 36 0.98 -6.14 1.77
N ARG A 37 1.55 -6.88 2.72
CA ARG A 37 0.83 -7.91 3.48
C ARG A 37 -0.31 -7.33 4.30
N TYR A 38 -0.01 -6.32 5.12
CA TYR A 38 -0.97 -5.79 6.07
C TYR A 38 -1.92 -4.77 5.44
N HIS A 39 -1.50 -4.06 4.39
CA HIS A 39 -2.33 -3.06 3.74
C HIS A 39 -3.18 -3.61 2.59
N TYR A 40 -2.65 -4.54 1.79
CA TYR A 40 -3.34 -5.04 0.59
C TYR A 40 -3.81 -6.48 0.74
N ILE A 41 -2.89 -7.42 1.02
CA ILE A 41 -3.23 -8.87 1.03
C ILE A 41 -4.31 -9.17 2.07
N ALA A 42 -4.25 -8.54 3.25
CA ALA A 42 -5.28 -8.66 4.28
C ALA A 42 -6.70 -8.23 3.83
N ARG A 43 -6.81 -7.52 2.70
CA ARG A 43 -8.05 -6.99 2.12
C ARG A 43 -8.38 -7.58 0.76
N PHE A 44 -7.62 -8.57 0.29
CA PHE A 44 -7.92 -9.23 -0.97
C PHE A 44 -9.27 -9.93 -0.93
N LEU A 45 -9.93 -9.97 -2.08
CA LEU A 45 -11.14 -10.74 -2.28
C LEU A 45 -10.86 -12.24 -2.01
N PRO A 46 -11.85 -13.00 -1.51
CA PRO A 46 -11.69 -14.44 -1.29
C PRO A 46 -11.17 -15.16 -2.54
N GLY A 47 -10.15 -16.00 -2.36
CA GLY A 47 -9.50 -16.74 -3.45
C GLY A 47 -8.23 -16.10 -4.02
N TYR A 48 -7.84 -14.92 -3.52
CA TYR A 48 -6.54 -14.31 -3.78
C TYR A 48 -5.71 -14.23 -2.51
N ASP A 49 -4.41 -14.45 -2.65
CA ASP A 49 -3.45 -14.42 -1.54
C ASP A 49 -2.09 -13.85 -1.98
N GLU A 50 -1.08 -14.02 -1.14
CA GLU A 50 0.32 -13.63 -1.37
C GLU A 50 0.98 -14.28 -2.60
N THR A 51 0.38 -15.34 -3.18
CA THR A 51 0.85 -15.99 -4.39
C THR A 51 0.21 -15.44 -5.67
N SER A 52 -0.72 -14.48 -5.53
CA SER A 52 -1.38 -13.86 -6.66
C SER A 52 -0.37 -13.13 -7.55
N PRO A 53 -0.55 -13.10 -8.88
CA PRO A 53 0.37 -12.41 -9.78
C PRO A 53 0.55 -10.93 -9.41
N ASN A 54 1.70 -10.34 -9.72
CA ASN A 54 2.03 -8.94 -9.43
C ASN A 54 2.28 -8.62 -7.94
N VAL A 55 2.08 -9.55 -7.01
CA VAL A 55 2.32 -9.30 -5.57
C VAL A 55 3.81 -9.09 -5.32
N ASP A 56 4.68 -9.96 -5.86
CA ASP A 56 6.12 -9.80 -5.71
C ASP A 56 6.62 -8.50 -6.34
N GLU A 57 6.12 -8.15 -7.53
CA GLU A 57 6.44 -6.90 -8.19
C GLU A 57 5.96 -5.68 -7.37
N ALA A 58 4.78 -5.76 -6.75
CA ALA A 58 4.30 -4.71 -5.85
C ALA A 58 5.18 -4.58 -4.60
N ILE A 59 5.68 -5.69 -4.05
CA ILE A 59 6.64 -5.69 -2.94
C ILE A 59 7.94 -5.02 -3.35
N TYR A 60 8.45 -5.28 -4.55
CA TYR A 60 9.66 -4.62 -5.07
C TYR A 60 9.50 -3.11 -5.22
N GLU A 61 8.34 -2.64 -5.67
CA GLU A 61 8.04 -1.20 -5.72
C GLU A 61 7.93 -0.58 -4.32
N ALA A 62 7.32 -1.29 -3.37
CA ALA A 62 7.24 -0.86 -1.98
C ALA A 62 8.63 -0.78 -1.32
N ALA A 63 9.48 -1.77 -1.60
CA ALA A 63 10.85 -1.84 -1.12
C ALA A 63 11.71 -0.70 -1.70
N ALA A 64 11.50 -0.33 -2.97
CA ALA A 64 12.21 0.80 -3.56
C ALA A 64 11.88 2.14 -2.88
N LEU A 65 10.61 2.36 -2.54
CA LEU A 65 10.18 3.55 -1.79
C LEU A 65 10.77 3.57 -0.38
N GLU A 66 10.81 2.42 0.27
CA GLU A 66 11.37 2.27 1.61
C GLU A 66 12.90 2.40 1.65
N LEU A 67 13.59 1.95 0.59
CA LEU A 67 15.04 2.12 0.45
C LEU A 67 15.40 3.59 0.20
N ALA A 68 14.60 4.29 -0.60
CA ALA A 68 14.78 5.72 -0.86
C ALA A 68 14.44 6.60 0.35
N THR A 69 13.51 6.16 1.21
CA THR A 69 13.10 6.88 2.42
C THR A 69 12.82 5.87 3.54
N PRO A 70 13.82 5.52 4.35
CA PRO A 70 13.61 4.59 5.46
C PRO A 70 12.54 5.11 6.43
N GLY A 71 11.57 4.25 6.76
CA GLY A 71 10.42 4.57 7.58
C GLY A 71 9.22 5.13 6.81
N PHE A 72 9.25 5.10 5.47
CA PHE A 72 8.17 5.62 4.62
C PHE A 72 6.81 5.02 5.02
N TRP A 73 6.74 3.69 5.17
CA TRP A 73 5.50 2.98 5.48
C TRP A 73 5.10 3.01 6.96
N THR A 74 6.01 3.39 7.86
CA THR A 74 5.81 3.33 9.32
C THR A 74 5.57 4.69 9.94
N THR A 75 5.32 5.73 9.13
CA THR A 75 5.09 7.07 9.65
C THR A 75 3.86 7.08 10.55
N THR A 76 4.07 7.39 11.83
CA THR A 76 2.99 7.50 12.81
C THR A 76 2.23 8.80 12.59
N PHE A 77 0.91 8.67 12.50
CA PHE A 77 0.03 9.79 12.27
C PHE A 77 -0.89 9.98 13.47
N THR A 78 -1.09 11.22 13.88
CA THR A 78 -2.14 11.57 14.84
C THR A 78 -3.37 12.06 14.06
N PRO A 79 -4.59 11.60 14.34
CA PRO A 79 -5.79 12.00 13.60
C PRO A 79 -5.96 13.53 13.43
N ALA A 80 -5.47 14.32 14.39
CA ALA A 80 -5.48 15.78 14.34
C ALA A 80 -4.66 16.41 13.20
N GLN A 81 -3.80 15.66 12.52
CA GLN A 81 -3.03 16.10 11.36
C GLN A 81 -3.82 15.96 10.04
N GLN A 82 -5.00 15.31 10.04
CA GLN A 82 -5.80 15.05 8.83
C GLN A 82 -6.90 16.10 8.77
N LYS A 83 -6.50 17.33 8.43
CA LYS A 83 -7.40 18.47 8.43
C LYS A 83 -7.57 18.97 7.01
N VAL A 84 -8.82 19.08 6.58
CA VAL A 84 -9.16 19.82 5.36
C VAL A 84 -9.74 21.16 5.79
N LEU A 85 -9.31 22.23 5.11
CA LEU A 85 -9.86 23.56 5.33
C LEU A 85 -11.28 23.58 4.77
N THR A 86 -12.28 23.70 5.64
CA THR A 86 -13.70 23.66 5.25
C THR A 86 -14.34 25.05 5.17
N GLY A 87 -13.61 26.12 5.51
CA GLY A 87 -14.05 27.51 5.35
C GLY A 87 -12.97 28.54 5.71
N VAL A 88 -13.04 29.74 5.11
CA VAL A 88 -12.00 30.79 5.17
C VAL A 88 -12.35 31.95 6.11
N ASP A 89 -13.63 32.21 6.43
CA ASP A 89 -14.06 33.39 7.21
C ASP A 89 -13.64 33.35 8.69
N THR A 90 -13.87 32.22 9.35
CA THR A 90 -13.20 31.88 10.61
C THR A 90 -12.50 30.57 10.31
N ILE A 91 -11.17 30.51 10.44
CA ILE A 91 -10.39 29.32 10.08
C ILE A 91 -10.98 28.12 10.83
N ARG A 92 -11.69 27.26 10.09
CA ARG A 92 -12.36 26.06 10.61
C ARG A 92 -11.69 24.86 9.98
N TRP A 93 -11.16 24.00 10.84
CA TRP A 93 -10.56 22.73 10.47
C TRP A 93 -11.48 21.62 10.89
N THR A 94 -11.92 20.81 9.94
CA THR A 94 -12.61 19.55 10.24
C THR A 94 -11.59 18.43 10.11
N VAL A 95 -11.49 17.57 11.13
CA VAL A 95 -10.70 16.34 11.00
C VAL A 95 -11.42 15.44 10.01
N THR A 96 -10.74 15.06 8.94
CA THR A 96 -11.25 14.14 7.92
C THR A 96 -10.89 12.71 8.29
N GLY A 97 -11.85 11.78 8.21
CA GLY A 97 -11.68 10.37 8.57
C GLY A 97 -12.30 10.06 9.94
N GLY A 98 -13.13 9.01 10.02
CA GLY A 98 -13.64 8.53 11.30
C GLY A 98 -12.50 7.92 12.10
N THR A 99 -12.36 8.20 13.39
CA THR A 99 -11.24 7.67 14.20
C THR A 99 -11.41 6.21 14.62
N ASP A 100 -12.56 5.61 14.30
CA ASP A 100 -13.08 4.46 15.05
C ASP A 100 -13.01 3.13 14.28
N SER A 101 -12.23 3.07 13.19
CA SER A 101 -12.05 1.82 12.44
C SER A 101 -10.62 1.60 11.98
N ALA A 102 -10.19 0.33 11.92
CA ALA A 102 -8.91 -0.07 11.33
C ALA A 102 -8.74 0.45 9.88
N ASP A 103 -9.86 0.63 9.16
CA ASP A 103 -9.89 1.19 7.82
C ASP A 103 -9.51 2.68 7.79
N ALA A 104 -9.80 3.44 8.84
CA ALA A 104 -9.38 4.84 8.91
C ALA A 104 -7.87 4.99 9.04
N TRP A 105 -7.24 4.14 9.86
CA TRP A 105 -5.79 4.10 10.02
C TRP A 105 -5.07 3.60 8.76
N ALA A 106 -5.70 2.69 8.04
CA ALA A 106 -5.21 2.26 6.75
C ALA A 106 -5.33 3.36 5.68
N ASN A 107 -6.44 4.09 5.64
CA ASN A 107 -6.61 5.24 4.74
C ASN A 107 -5.66 6.41 5.09
N ALA A 108 -5.13 6.44 6.31
CA ALA A 108 -4.11 7.40 6.74
C ALA A 108 -2.68 7.00 6.35
N SER A 109 -2.46 5.74 5.95
CA SER A 109 -1.14 5.27 5.52
C SER A 109 -0.78 5.84 4.14
N PRO A 110 0.50 6.09 3.84
CA PRO A 110 0.92 6.45 2.49
C PRO A 110 0.44 5.42 1.47
N THR A 111 0.04 5.88 0.28
CA THR A 111 -0.39 5.02 -0.83
C THR A 111 0.38 5.36 -2.09
N SER A 112 0.77 4.33 -2.85
CA SER A 112 1.39 4.48 -4.17
C SER A 112 0.36 4.14 -5.25
N THR A 113 0.15 5.06 -6.19
CA THR A 113 -0.80 4.86 -7.30
C THR A 113 -0.41 3.68 -8.19
N LYS A 114 0.89 3.44 -8.35
CA LYS A 114 1.43 2.29 -9.11
C LYS A 114 1.12 0.97 -8.41
N ILE A 115 1.41 0.87 -7.12
CA ILE A 115 1.10 -0.34 -6.31
C ILE A 115 -0.41 -0.58 -6.29
N ALA A 116 -1.20 0.48 -6.11
CA ALA A 116 -2.65 0.40 -6.16
C ALA A 116 -3.13 -0.13 -7.51
N ALA A 117 -2.57 0.34 -8.64
CA ALA A 117 -2.93 -0.17 -9.96
C ALA A 117 -2.53 -1.65 -10.17
N MET A 118 -1.38 -2.08 -9.64
CA MET A 118 -0.92 -3.47 -9.75
C MET A 118 -1.85 -4.45 -9.02
N LEU A 119 -2.38 -4.03 -7.87
CA LEU A 119 -3.18 -4.87 -6.98
C LEU A 119 -4.69 -4.60 -7.07
N ALA A 120 -5.12 -3.60 -7.84
CA ALA A 120 -6.51 -3.15 -7.94
C ALA A 120 -7.49 -4.28 -8.23
N ARG A 121 -7.08 -5.26 -9.06
CA ARG A 121 -7.93 -6.37 -9.48
C ARG A 121 -8.30 -7.35 -8.35
N TYR A 122 -7.55 -7.34 -7.25
CA TYR A 122 -7.76 -8.21 -6.10
C TYR A 122 -8.52 -7.51 -4.97
N MET A 123 -8.66 -6.19 -5.06
CA MET A 123 -9.29 -5.39 -4.02
C MET A 123 -10.80 -5.29 -4.30
N PRO A 124 -11.63 -5.23 -3.25
CA PRO A 124 -13.05 -4.95 -3.42
C PRO A 124 -13.23 -3.58 -4.09
N GLY A 125 -13.74 -3.57 -5.32
CA GLY A 125 -14.01 -2.32 -6.03
C GLY A 125 -15.15 -1.54 -5.35
N LYS A 126 -15.02 -0.20 -5.27
CA LYS A 126 -16.10 0.70 -4.81
C LYS A 126 -17.42 0.55 -5.60
N TYR A 127 -17.42 -0.17 -6.72
CA TYR A 127 -18.58 -0.42 -7.59
C TYR A 127 -18.96 -1.91 -7.75
N GLN A 128 -18.32 -2.84 -7.03
CA GLN A 128 -18.66 -4.27 -7.12
C GLN A 128 -19.63 -4.75 -6.03
N ILE A 129 -19.80 -4.00 -4.94
CA ILE A 129 -20.72 -4.33 -3.83
C ILE A 129 -22.11 -3.67 -4.02
N GLY A 130 -22.51 -3.42 -5.28
CA GLY A 130 -23.71 -2.63 -5.58
C GLY A 130 -24.79 -3.31 -6.44
N LEU A 131 -24.55 -4.47 -7.06
CA LEU A 131 -25.53 -5.02 -8.02
C LEU A 131 -25.45 -6.54 -8.26
N LYS A 132 -25.33 -7.35 -7.20
CA LYS A 132 -25.59 -8.81 -7.28
C LYS A 132 -26.37 -9.39 -6.10
N ALA A 133 -27.11 -8.54 -5.37
CA ALA A 133 -28.02 -8.97 -4.30
C ALA A 133 -29.51 -8.88 -4.69
N VAL A 134 -29.83 -8.97 -5.99
CA VAL A 134 -31.21 -9.12 -6.46
C VAL A 134 -31.23 -10.12 -7.62
N GLY A 135 -31.76 -11.32 -7.35
CA GLY A 135 -32.29 -12.23 -8.37
C GLY A 135 -31.42 -13.44 -8.71
N LEU A 136 -31.56 -14.52 -7.93
CA LEU A 136 -32.23 -15.78 -8.32
C LEU A 136 -32.25 -16.74 -7.12
#